data_AF-A0A9D4L7M7-F1
#
_entry.id   AF-A0A9D4L7M7-F1
#
_cell.length_a   1.000
_cell.length_b   1.000
_cell.length_c   1.000
_cell.angle_alpha   90.00
_cell.angle_beta   90.00
_cell.angle_gamma   90.00
#
_symmetry.space_group_name_H-M   'P 1'
#
loop_
_entity.id
_entity.type
_entity.pdbx_description
1 polymer ?
#
loop_
_entity_poly.entity_id
_entity_poly.type
_entity_poly.pdbx_seq_one_letter_code
_entity_poly.pdbx_strand_id
1 'polypeptide(L)'
;MVSAPETSRGLMKAINNTDNPDDTKHHEEKQTKQKQFQTQVRQLVETIDDMGNPFDEDTSDLYTLDTKVFMSPEVIMSVTTAVSIGKAQYESMIVERLSNNMKKFLRDNKEKYASPFSELGPERKRQRHQKLRV
;
A
#
# COMPACT_ATOMS: atom_id res chain seq x y z
N MET A 1 36.42 -49.55 7.33
CA MET A 1 36.05 -49.32 5.92
C MET A 1 34.53 -49.39 5.83
N VAL A 2 33.87 -48.25 5.62
CA VAL A 2 32.41 -48.23 5.39
C VAL A 2 32.16 -48.89 4.03
N SER A 3 31.29 -49.89 3.97
CA SER A 3 31.13 -50.70 2.75
C SER A 3 30.42 -49.89 1.65
N ALA A 4 30.82 -50.13 0.39
CA ALA A 4 30.22 -49.50 -0.79
C ALA A 4 28.67 -49.53 -0.83
N PRO A 5 28.01 -50.57 -0.31
CA PRO A 5 26.55 -50.58 -0.13
C PRO A 5 26.02 -49.42 0.73
N GLU A 6 26.66 -49.10 1.86
CA GLU A 6 26.19 -48.05 2.78
C GLU A 6 26.35 -46.65 2.16
N THR A 7 27.44 -46.41 1.43
CA THR A 7 27.64 -45.15 0.67
C THR A 7 26.68 -45.02 -0.49
N SER A 8 26.41 -46.10 -1.24
CA SER A 8 25.38 -46.11 -2.28
C SER A 8 24.00 -45.90 -1.69
N ARG A 9 23.70 -46.44 -0.50
CA ARG A 9 22.41 -46.24 0.16
C ARG A 9 22.24 -44.80 0.64
N GLY A 10 23.30 -44.18 1.15
CA GLY A 10 23.32 -42.76 1.50
C GLY A 10 23.10 -41.88 0.27
N LEU A 11 23.78 -42.17 -0.84
CA LEU A 11 23.64 -41.45 -2.10
C LEU A 11 22.24 -41.64 -2.71
N MET A 12 21.70 -42.85 -2.71
CA MET A 12 20.36 -43.16 -3.21
C MET A 12 19.27 -42.45 -2.40
N LYS A 13 19.41 -42.37 -1.06
CA LYS A 13 18.51 -41.58 -0.21
C LYS A 13 18.62 -40.08 -0.47
N ALA A 14 19.83 -39.58 -0.77
CA ALA A 14 20.03 -38.18 -1.12
C ALA A 14 19.47 -37.83 -2.51
N ILE A 15 19.53 -38.77 -3.48
CA ILE A 15 18.97 -38.63 -4.82
C ILE A 15 17.43 -38.76 -4.79
N ASN A 16 16.89 -39.67 -3.99
CA ASN A 16 15.44 -39.91 -3.87
C ASN A 16 14.72 -38.88 -2.97
N ASN A 17 15.39 -37.79 -2.59
CA ASN A 17 14.76 -36.62 -1.95
C ASN A 17 13.99 -35.74 -2.95
N THR A 18 13.69 -36.27 -4.14
CA THR A 18 12.72 -35.70 -5.07
C THR A 18 11.36 -36.31 -4.79
N ASP A 19 10.55 -35.54 -4.06
CA ASP A 19 9.09 -35.62 -3.94
C ASP A 19 8.50 -37.02 -3.72
N ASN A 20 8.17 -37.29 -2.46
CA ASN A 20 7.29 -38.38 -2.08
C ASN A 20 5.93 -38.14 -2.80
N PRO A 21 5.41 -39.08 -3.61
CA PRO A 21 4.18 -38.87 -4.38
C PRO A 21 2.93 -38.68 -3.51
N ASP A 22 3.03 -38.97 -2.20
CA ASP A 22 2.00 -38.73 -1.18
C ASP A 22 2.19 -37.41 -0.40
N ASP A 23 3.19 -36.58 -0.72
CA ASP A 23 3.39 -35.29 -0.05
C ASP A 23 2.36 -34.27 -0.58
N THR A 24 1.18 -34.27 0.02
CA THR A 24 0.10 -33.31 -0.26
C THR A 24 0.39 -31.90 0.25
N LYS A 25 1.51 -31.71 0.94
CA LYS A 25 1.90 -30.43 1.52
C LYS A 25 2.17 -29.40 0.43
N HIS A 26 1.72 -28.18 0.70
CA HIS A 26 2.04 -27.07 -0.18
C HIS A 26 3.55 -26.83 -0.21
N HIS A 27 4.07 -26.32 -1.33
CA HIS A 27 5.50 -26.07 -1.51
C HIS A 27 6.11 -25.27 -0.35
N GLU A 28 5.35 -24.34 0.21
CA GLU A 28 5.74 -23.47 1.33
C GLU A 28 5.77 -24.20 2.69
N GLU A 29 5.02 -25.29 2.85
CA GLU A 29 4.98 -26.10 4.08
C GLU A 29 6.14 -27.10 4.17
N LYS A 30 6.93 -27.23 3.10
CA LYS A 30 8.12 -28.07 3.11
C LYS A 30 9.12 -27.53 4.11
N GLN A 31 9.65 -28.41 4.95
CA GLN A 31 10.58 -28.04 6.03
C GLN A 31 11.82 -27.28 5.52
N THR A 32 12.28 -27.59 4.31
CA THR A 32 13.39 -26.90 3.64
C THR A 32 13.06 -25.44 3.37
N LYS A 33 11.85 -25.13 2.92
CA LYS A 33 11.39 -23.77 2.64
C LYS A 33 11.19 -22.97 3.92
N GLN A 34 10.60 -23.59 4.95
CA GLN A 34 10.46 -22.97 6.27
C GLN A 34 11.81 -22.63 6.92
N LYS A 35 12.79 -23.55 6.85
CA LYS A 35 14.15 -23.29 7.33
C LYS A 35 14.87 -22.20 6.52
N GLN A 36 14.71 -22.22 5.20
CA GLN A 36 15.28 -21.18 4.34
C GLN A 36 14.70 -19.80 4.68
N PHE A 37 13.38 -19.72 4.84
CA PHE A 37 12.69 -18.50 5.23
C PHE A 37 13.17 -18.00 6.59
N GLN A 38 13.29 -18.87 7.59
CA GLN A 38 13.81 -18.50 8.92
C GLN A 38 15.23 -17.92 8.83
N THR A 39 16.12 -18.53 8.04
CA THR A 39 17.47 -18.01 7.83
C THR A 39 17.43 -16.64 7.14
N GLN A 40 16.61 -16.47 6.12
CA GLN A 40 16.48 -15.21 5.39
C GLN A 40 15.95 -14.08 6.28
N VAL A 41 14.92 -14.35 7.11
CA VAL A 41 14.38 -13.38 8.06
C VAL A 41 15.44 -12.98 9.08
N ARG A 42 16.19 -13.96 9.62
CA ARG A 42 17.26 -13.67 10.57
C ARG A 42 18.37 -12.81 9.94
N GLN A 43 18.80 -13.15 8.73
CA GLN A 43 19.81 -12.37 7.99
C GLN A 43 19.32 -10.94 7.71
N LEU A 44 18.04 -10.79 7.36
CA LEU A 44 17.44 -9.48 7.15
C LEU A 44 17.46 -8.64 8.44
N VAL A 45 17.06 -9.22 9.57
CA VAL A 45 17.09 -8.53 10.88
C VAL A 45 18.52 -8.13 11.24
N GLU A 46 19.47 -9.06 11.15
CA GLU A 46 20.90 -8.78 11.43
C GLU A 46 21.42 -7.66 10.53
N THR A 47 21.06 -7.66 9.24
CA THR A 47 21.48 -6.61 8.30
C THR A 47 20.85 -5.26 8.63
N ILE A 48 19.56 -5.23 9.01
CA ILE A 48 18.88 -3.99 9.43
C ILE A 48 19.47 -3.45 10.74
N ASP A 49 19.82 -4.32 11.69
CA ASP A 49 20.46 -3.90 12.94
C ASP A 49 21.88 -3.36 12.69
N ASP A 50 22.67 -4.03 11.84
CA ASP A 50 24.05 -3.65 11.53
C ASP A 50 24.13 -2.38 10.66
N MET A 51 23.26 -2.27 9.66
CA MET A 51 23.27 -1.17 8.70
C MET A 51 22.34 -0.01 9.09
N GLY A 52 21.51 -0.19 10.12
CA GLY A 52 20.42 0.72 10.46
C GLY A 52 19.17 0.49 9.59
N ASN A 53 18.00 0.87 10.10
CA ASN A 53 16.75 0.75 9.37
C ASN A 53 16.66 1.84 8.28
N PRO A 54 16.72 1.47 6.99
CA PRO A 54 16.69 2.45 5.91
C PRO A 54 15.34 3.16 5.74
N PHE A 55 14.29 2.69 6.41
CA PHE A 55 12.95 3.29 6.36
C PHE A 55 12.68 4.29 7.50
N ASP A 56 13.56 4.34 8.51
CA ASP A 56 13.46 5.31 9.61
C ASP A 56 14.34 6.56 9.37
N GLU A 57 15.15 6.58 8.31
CA GLU A 57 16.01 7.71 7.98
C GLU A 57 15.25 8.76 7.14
N ASP A 58 14.87 9.87 7.77
CA ASP A 58 14.38 11.07 7.09
C ASP A 58 15.55 11.84 6.44
N THR A 59 16.17 11.26 5.40
CA THR A 59 17.24 11.91 4.64
C THR A 59 16.77 12.34 3.26
N SER A 60 17.12 13.56 2.84
CA SER A 60 16.90 14.04 1.46
C SER A 60 17.81 13.38 0.43
N ASP A 61 18.81 12.64 0.91
CA ASP A 61 19.86 12.06 0.09
C ASP A 61 19.43 10.69 -0.45
N LEU A 62 19.59 10.50 -1.75
CA LEU A 62 19.32 9.22 -2.39
C LEU A 62 20.61 8.40 -2.39
N TYR A 63 20.64 7.31 -1.64
CA TYR A 63 21.78 6.41 -1.59
C TYR A 63 21.35 4.96 -1.85
N THR A 64 22.27 4.14 -2.35
CA THR A 64 22.01 2.72 -2.52
C THR A 64 22.07 2.02 -1.16
N LEU A 65 21.03 1.28 -0.79
CA LEU A 65 20.88 0.70 0.56
C LEU A 65 22.02 -0.23 0.98
N ASP A 66 22.60 -0.97 0.03
CA ASP A 66 23.65 -1.96 0.28
C ASP A 66 25.05 -1.34 0.49
N THR A 67 25.32 -0.23 -0.20
CA THR A 67 26.65 0.37 -0.31
C THR A 67 26.73 1.73 0.38
N LYS A 68 25.59 2.31 0.77
CA LYS A 68 25.46 3.68 1.30
C LYS A 68 26.14 4.75 0.44
N VAL A 69 26.34 4.46 -0.85
CA VAL A 69 26.94 5.40 -1.80
C VAL A 69 25.86 6.37 -2.25
N PHE A 70 26.14 7.66 -2.09
CA PHE A 70 25.29 8.74 -2.57
C PHE A 70 25.19 8.72 -4.10
N MET A 71 23.97 8.82 -4.62
CA MET A 71 23.75 8.98 -6.06
C MET A 71 24.27 10.33 -6.54
N SER A 72 24.58 10.41 -7.84
CA SER A 72 25.00 11.67 -8.43
C SER A 72 23.91 12.74 -8.30
N PRO A 73 24.27 14.02 -8.13
CA PRO A 73 23.30 15.11 -8.02
C PRO A 73 22.30 15.16 -9.18
N GLU A 74 22.72 14.79 -10.39
CA GLU A 74 21.86 14.73 -11.58
C GLU A 74 20.73 13.71 -11.43
N VAL A 75 21.03 12.52 -10.90
CA VAL A 75 20.03 11.47 -10.66
C VAL A 75 19.06 11.92 -9.56
N ILE A 76 19.57 12.49 -8.47
CA ILE A 76 18.74 13.05 -7.38
C ILE A 76 17.78 14.10 -7.94
N MET A 77 18.28 15.04 -8.74
CA MET A 77 17.46 16.07 -9.38
C MET A 77 16.39 15.47 -10.31
N SER A 78 16.74 14.45 -11.11
CA SER A 78 15.78 13.81 -12.00
C SER A 78 14.64 13.11 -11.23
N VAL A 79 14.96 12.38 -10.18
CA VAL A 79 14.00 11.62 -9.37
C VAL A 79 13.10 12.57 -8.59
N THR A 80 13.68 13.58 -7.94
CA THR A 80 12.91 14.61 -7.21
C THR A 80 11.98 15.40 -8.15
N THR A 81 12.44 15.74 -9.36
CA THR A 81 11.61 16.38 -10.38
C THR A 81 10.45 15.47 -10.80
N ALA A 82 10.71 14.19 -11.06
CA ALA A 82 9.67 13.23 -11.41
C ALA A 82 8.62 13.08 -10.29
N VAL A 83 9.06 13.00 -9.03
CA VAL A 83 8.16 12.97 -7.86
C VAL A 83 7.32 14.24 -7.78
N SER A 84 7.93 15.42 -7.99
CA SER A 84 7.20 16.70 -7.97
C SER A 84 6.15 16.77 -9.08
N ILE A 85 6.49 16.33 -10.30
CA ILE A 85 5.56 16.27 -11.43
C ILE A 85 4.40 15.32 -11.10
N GLY A 86 4.71 14.12 -10.59
CA GLY A 86 3.71 13.13 -10.23
C GLY A 86 2.74 13.63 -9.15
N LYS A 87 3.25 14.31 -8.12
CA LYS A 87 2.41 14.95 -7.09
C LYS A 87 1.49 16.01 -7.69
N ALA A 88 2.01 16.92 -8.51
CA ALA A 88 1.21 17.96 -9.15
C ALA A 88 0.12 17.37 -10.06
N GLN A 89 0.44 16.31 -10.82
CA GLN A 89 -0.54 15.61 -11.65
C GLN A 89 -1.62 14.92 -10.81
N TYR A 90 -1.23 14.29 -9.72
CA TYR A 90 -2.17 13.62 -8.80
C TYR A 90 -3.12 14.63 -8.15
N GLU A 91 -2.60 15.75 -7.64
CA GLU A 91 -3.41 16.82 -7.06
C GLU A 91 -4.38 17.42 -8.09
N SER A 92 -3.89 17.69 -9.30
CA SER A 92 -4.72 18.14 -10.42
C SER A 92 -5.85 17.16 -10.71
N MET A 93 -5.54 15.85 -10.77
CA MET A 93 -6.52 14.80 -10.98
C MET A 93 -7.57 14.78 -9.87
N ILE A 94 -7.18 14.90 -8.59
CA ILE A 94 -8.13 14.96 -7.47
C ILE A 94 -9.06 16.17 -7.61
N VAL A 95 -8.52 17.35 -7.91
CA VAL A 95 -9.34 18.56 -8.06
C VAL A 95 -10.30 18.43 -9.24
N GLU A 96 -9.81 17.99 -10.39
CA GLU A 96 -10.62 17.81 -11.59
C GLU A 96 -11.69 16.73 -11.37
N ARG A 97 -11.28 15.55 -10.91
CA ARG A 97 -12.16 14.37 -10.84
C ARG A 97 -13.06 14.37 -9.64
N LEU A 98 -12.56 14.77 -8.46
CA LEU A 98 -13.32 14.72 -7.22
C LEU A 98 -14.05 16.04 -6.99
N SER A 99 -13.36 17.18 -7.05
CA SER A 99 -13.98 18.45 -6.71
C SER A 99 -14.91 18.98 -7.80
N ASN A 100 -14.49 18.94 -9.07
CA ASN A 100 -15.31 19.49 -10.15
C ASN A 100 -16.45 18.55 -10.56
N ASN A 101 -16.22 17.24 -10.66
CA ASN A 101 -17.32 16.31 -10.96
C ASN A 101 -18.30 16.15 -9.80
N MET A 102 -17.88 16.23 -8.53
CA MET A 102 -18.84 16.20 -7.41
C MET A 102 -19.69 17.48 -7.40
N LYS A 103 -19.10 18.66 -7.65
CA LYS A 103 -19.87 19.91 -7.82
C LYS A 103 -20.82 19.84 -9.01
N LYS A 104 -20.39 19.26 -10.13
CA LYS A 104 -21.22 19.03 -11.32
C LYS A 104 -22.36 18.05 -11.01
N PHE A 105 -22.07 16.92 -10.39
CA PHE A 105 -23.05 15.93 -9.95
C PHE A 105 -24.08 16.54 -9.00
N LEU A 106 -23.65 17.30 -7.98
CA LEU A 106 -24.55 17.97 -7.05
C LEU A 106 -25.39 19.06 -7.72
N ARG A 107 -24.84 19.77 -8.72
CA ARG A 107 -25.57 20.76 -9.51
C ARG A 107 -26.62 20.09 -10.40
N ASP A 108 -26.22 19.08 -11.17
CA ASP A 108 -27.06 18.38 -12.12
C ASP A 108 -28.20 17.61 -11.42
N ASN A 109 -27.97 17.14 -10.18
CA ASN A 109 -29.00 16.49 -9.36
C ASN A 109 -29.83 17.45 -8.48
N LYS A 110 -29.43 18.73 -8.34
CA LYS A 110 -30.23 19.74 -7.64
C LYS A 110 -31.53 20.06 -8.39
N GLU A 111 -31.49 20.02 -9.72
CA GLU A 111 -32.67 20.21 -10.57
C GLU A 111 -33.53 18.94 -10.67
N LYS A 112 -32.92 17.76 -10.57
CA LYS A 112 -33.61 16.47 -10.70
C LYS A 112 -34.31 16.00 -9.41
N TYR A 113 -33.82 16.42 -8.25
CA TYR A 113 -34.41 16.14 -6.94
C TYR A 113 -34.77 17.42 -6.18
N ALA A 114 -35.15 18.49 -6.88
CA ALA A 114 -35.86 19.59 -6.25
C ALA A 114 -37.11 19.02 -5.58
N SER A 115 -37.05 18.87 -4.26
CA SER A 115 -38.15 18.29 -3.50
C SER A 115 -39.42 19.10 -3.80
N PRO A 116 -40.56 18.45 -4.13
CA PRO A 116 -41.85 19.13 -4.26
C PRO A 116 -42.24 19.93 -3.02
N PHE A 117 -41.54 19.74 -1.89
CA PHE A 117 -41.73 20.45 -0.62
C PHE A 117 -40.88 21.73 -0.46
N SER A 118 -40.06 22.11 -1.44
CA SER A 118 -39.28 23.36 -1.38
C SER A 118 -40.11 24.61 -1.69
N GLU A 119 -41.30 24.44 -2.26
CA GLU A 119 -42.35 25.46 -2.22
C GLU A 119 -43.05 25.38 -0.85
N LEU A 120 -42.38 25.92 0.19
CA LEU A 120 -43.12 26.42 1.34
C LEU A 120 -44.04 27.51 0.79
N GLY A 121 -45.31 27.14 0.59
CA GLY A 121 -46.39 28.06 0.23
C GLY A 121 -46.41 29.29 1.14
N PRO A 122 -47.07 30.38 0.72
CA PRO A 122 -46.94 31.69 1.34
C PRO A 122 -47.09 31.60 2.85
N GLU A 123 -46.11 32.15 3.58
CA GLU A 123 -46.14 32.25 5.04
C GLU A 123 -47.53 32.67 5.50
N ARG A 124 -48.24 31.79 6.21
CA ARG A 124 -49.46 32.18 6.93
C ARG A 124 -49.03 33.18 8.00
N LYS A 125 -49.16 34.48 7.70
CA LYS A 125 -49.03 35.55 8.68
C LYS A 125 -49.94 35.21 9.85
N ARG A 126 -49.35 34.81 10.98
CA ARG A 126 -50.06 34.62 12.23
C ARG A 126 -50.65 35.98 12.62
N GLN A 127 -51.96 36.15 12.48
CA GLN A 127 -52.64 37.31 13.02
C GLN A 127 -52.46 37.31 14.53
N ARG A 128 -51.64 38.24 15.02
CA ARG A 128 -51.53 38.53 16.45
C ARG A 128 -52.84 39.20 16.86
N HIS A 129 -53.70 38.47 17.55
CA HIS A 129 -54.82 39.09 18.26
C HIS A 129 -54.24 40.04 19.31
N GLN A 130 -54.41 41.34 19.07
CA GLN A 130 -54.08 42.39 20.00
C GLN A 130 -55.08 42.28 21.16
N LYS A 131 -54.58 41.94 22.36
CA LYS A 131 -55.38 42.04 23.58
C LYS A 131 -55.73 43.51 23.78
N LEU A 132 -57.00 43.84 23.63
CA LEU A 132 -57.52 45.16 24.00
C LEU A 132 -57.43 45.27 25.53
N ARG A 133 -56.73 46.31 25.98
CA ARG A 133 -56.57 46.69 27.37
C ARG A 133 -57.44 47.93 27.59
N VAL A 134 -58.61 47.76 28.21
CA VAL A 134 -59.27 48.73 29.11
C VAL A 134 -60.07 47.92 30.11
#